data_AF-A0A644VSR7-F1
#
_entry.id   AF-A0A644VSR7-F1
#
_cell.length_a   1.000
_cell.length_b   1.000
_cell.length_c   1.000
_cell.angle_alpha   90.00
_cell.angle_beta   90.00
_cell.angle_gamma   90.00
#
_symmetry.space_group_name_H-M   'P 1'
#
loop_
_entity.id
_entity.type
_entity.pdbx_description
1 polymer ?
#
loop_
_entity_poly.entity_id
_entity_poly.type
_entity_poly.pdbx_seq_one_letter_code
_entity_poly.pdbx_strand_id
1 'polypeptide(L)'
;MSYYLDFTVLGLDFLRTRLLGEDLIPSQLPLREGLTEKLRTLRTVGIKTVSDLNTILKKETSMKTLSKETGIQLDYLKLLARVLRGYTPKSVMLSDFPKVDTKVTNTLMGHGIRDSYSLWTAAAHVKTRTKLAKEMALPPTELCTIVCLSDLCRIQWVSPLFSRLIFDAGYKTVQDVASAHAEDLVVGVSTVNKKENLFKGKIGARDMGRLVYIASILPHELEL
;
A
#
# COMPACT_ATOMS: atom_id res chain seq x y z
N MET A 1 7.31 6.22 -12.47
CA MET A 1 7.18 4.97 -11.69
C MET A 1 7.10 5.34 -10.22
N SER A 2 6.00 5.03 -9.56
CA SER A 2 5.79 5.29 -8.15
C SER A 2 5.16 4.06 -7.47
N TYR A 3 6.02 3.32 -6.76
CA TYR A 3 5.59 2.20 -5.91
C TYR A 3 4.61 2.68 -4.82
N TYR A 4 4.73 3.94 -4.36
CA TYR A 4 3.83 4.56 -3.40
C TYR A 4 2.94 5.63 -4.06
N LEU A 5 2.02 6.21 -3.28
CA LEU A 5 1.41 7.49 -3.64
C LEU A 5 2.48 8.60 -3.59
N ASP A 6 2.55 9.42 -4.63
CA ASP A 6 3.43 10.60 -4.63
C ASP A 6 2.81 11.73 -3.79
N PHE A 7 3.24 11.82 -2.55
CA PHE A 7 2.81 12.85 -1.61
C PHE A 7 3.22 14.28 -2.01
N THR A 8 4.14 14.46 -2.96
CA THR A 8 4.60 15.79 -3.39
C THR A 8 3.61 16.47 -4.33
N VAL A 9 2.85 15.70 -5.12
CA VAL A 9 1.80 16.21 -6.02
C VAL A 9 0.41 16.21 -5.37
N LEU A 10 0.20 15.41 -4.31
CA LEU A 10 -1.08 15.35 -3.60
C LEU A 10 -1.26 16.55 -2.67
N GLY A 11 -2.26 17.39 -2.95
CA GLY A 11 -2.72 18.45 -2.06
C GLY A 11 -3.59 17.95 -0.90
N LEU A 12 -3.86 18.80 0.10
CA LEU A 12 -4.66 18.41 1.28
C LEU A 12 -6.11 17.96 0.97
N ASP A 13 -6.69 18.32 -0.19
CA ASP A 13 -8.01 17.83 -0.59
C ASP A 13 -8.03 16.32 -0.87
N PHE A 14 -6.89 15.70 -1.22
CA PHE A 14 -6.76 14.25 -1.28
C PHE A 14 -7.12 13.62 0.08
N LEU A 15 -6.63 14.18 1.19
CA LEU A 15 -6.93 13.68 2.54
C LEU A 15 -8.41 13.87 2.89
N ARG A 16 -9.04 14.96 2.42
CA ARG A 16 -10.48 15.17 2.57
C ARG A 16 -11.28 14.09 1.85
N THR A 17 -10.99 13.84 0.58
CA THR A 17 -11.66 12.81 -0.23
C THR A 17 -11.48 11.42 0.36
N ARG A 18 -10.25 11.07 0.78
CA ARG A 18 -9.92 9.80 1.43
C ARG A 18 -10.73 9.58 2.71
N LEU A 19 -10.52 10.43 3.71
CA LEU A 19 -11.05 10.22 5.06
C LEU A 19 -12.58 10.30 5.12
N LEU A 20 -13.22 11.01 4.19
CA LEU A 20 -14.69 11.06 4.07
C LEU A 20 -15.25 9.94 3.18
N GLY A 21 -14.59 9.62 2.07
CA GLY A 21 -15.07 8.66 1.07
C GLY A 21 -14.81 7.19 1.40
N GLU A 22 -13.83 6.89 2.26
CA GLU A 22 -13.50 5.51 2.61
C GLU A 22 -14.27 4.98 3.82
N ASP A 23 -14.52 3.67 3.87
CA ASP A 23 -14.96 3.03 5.10
C ASP A 23 -13.80 2.89 6.09
N LEU A 24 -13.54 3.94 6.86
CA LEU A 24 -12.47 3.97 7.88
C LEU A 24 -12.61 2.81 8.88
N ILE A 25 -11.48 2.27 9.33
CA ILE A 25 -11.47 1.40 10.53
C ILE A 25 -11.91 2.23 11.76
N PRO A 26 -12.54 1.64 12.79
CA PRO A 26 -13.11 2.41 13.91
C PRO A 26 -12.11 3.36 14.59
N SER A 27 -10.85 2.95 14.75
CA SER A 27 -9.80 3.78 15.37
C SER A 27 -9.31 4.97 14.51
N GLN A 28 -9.85 5.15 13.30
CA GLN A 28 -9.57 6.30 12.42
C GLN A 28 -10.77 7.24 12.27
N LEU A 29 -11.99 6.83 12.66
CA LEU A 29 -13.20 7.66 12.56
C LEU A 29 -13.07 9.08 13.16
N PRO A 30 -12.35 9.32 14.29
CA PRO A 30 -12.15 10.67 14.82
C PRO A 30 -11.45 11.64 13.85
N LEU A 31 -10.78 11.16 12.80
CA LEU A 31 -10.22 12.02 11.75
C LEU A 31 -11.28 12.71 10.87
N ARG A 32 -12.56 12.36 10.98
CA ARG A 32 -13.66 13.08 10.31
C ARG A 32 -14.10 14.32 11.08
N GLU A 33 -13.86 14.36 12.39
CA GLU A 33 -14.36 15.43 13.27
C GLU A 33 -13.70 16.77 12.93
N GLY A 34 -14.49 17.70 12.37
CA GLY A 34 -14.00 19.01 11.94
C GLY A 34 -12.93 18.98 10.83
N LEU A 35 -12.83 17.89 10.05
CA LEU A 35 -11.76 17.67 9.09
C LEU A 35 -11.55 18.85 8.13
N THR A 36 -12.62 19.37 7.52
CA THR A 36 -12.55 20.50 6.58
C THR A 36 -11.89 21.73 7.19
N GLU A 37 -12.28 22.10 8.41
CA GLU A 37 -11.71 23.25 9.12
C GLU A 37 -10.25 23.00 9.53
N LYS A 38 -9.93 21.78 9.99
CA LYS A 38 -8.55 21.42 10.33
C LYS A 38 -7.64 21.50 9.10
N LEU A 39 -8.07 20.99 7.94
CA LEU A 39 -7.33 21.12 6.69
C LEU A 39 -7.21 22.59 6.24
N ARG A 40 -8.23 23.42 6.46
CA ARG A 40 -8.16 24.87 6.21
C ARG A 40 -7.11 25.55 7.10
N THR A 41 -7.07 25.25 8.39
CA THR A 41 -6.06 25.81 9.31
C THR A 41 -4.63 25.31 9.00
N LEU A 42 -4.47 24.08 8.52
CA LEU A 42 -3.18 23.60 8.04
C LEU A 42 -2.68 24.41 6.82
N ARG A 43 -3.58 24.79 5.89
CA ARG A 43 -3.22 25.69 4.77
C ARG A 43 -2.78 27.07 5.22
N THR A 44 -3.40 27.65 6.26
CA THR A 44 -3.04 28.99 6.74
C THR A 44 -1.63 29.05 7.36
N VAL A 45 -1.11 27.92 7.86
CA VAL A 45 0.29 27.79 8.31
C VAL A 45 1.24 27.28 7.20
N GLY A 46 0.82 27.37 5.93
CA GLY A 46 1.68 27.13 4.76
C GLY A 46 1.77 25.68 4.28
N ILE A 47 1.04 24.73 4.89
CA ILE A 47 1.03 23.32 4.48
C ILE A 47 0.15 23.17 3.23
N LYS A 48 0.75 22.81 2.10
CA LYS A 48 0.08 22.72 0.79
C LYS A 48 -0.15 21.27 0.38
N THR A 49 0.89 20.44 0.54
CA THR A 49 0.95 19.04 0.09
C THR A 49 0.83 18.05 1.25
N VAL A 50 0.52 16.79 0.92
CA VAL A 50 0.61 15.68 1.87
C VAL A 50 2.07 15.45 2.30
N SER A 51 3.06 15.77 1.46
CA SER A 51 4.48 15.68 1.78
C SER A 51 4.89 16.67 2.88
N ASP A 52 4.44 17.92 2.79
CA ASP A 52 4.68 18.97 3.80
C ASP A 52 4.17 18.49 5.17
N LEU A 53 2.92 18.04 5.18
CA LEU A 53 2.24 17.55 6.39
C LEU A 53 2.95 16.32 6.96
N ASN A 54 3.23 15.32 6.14
CA ASN A 54 3.93 14.10 6.56
C ASN A 54 5.32 14.41 7.13
N THR A 55 6.02 15.42 6.58
CA THR A 55 7.34 15.84 7.05
C THR A 55 7.29 16.47 8.43
N ILE A 56 6.30 17.33 8.69
CA ILE A 56 6.06 17.92 10.03
C ILE A 56 5.63 16.83 11.03
N LEU A 57 4.70 15.95 10.63
CA LEU A 57 4.15 14.90 11.48
C LEU A 57 5.12 13.74 11.79
N LYS A 58 6.28 13.66 11.14
CA LYS A 58 7.36 12.71 11.48
C LYS A 58 8.11 13.05 12.77
N LYS A 59 8.13 14.33 13.18
CA LYS A 59 8.89 14.80 14.35
C LYS A 59 7.95 15.24 15.47
N GLU A 60 8.08 14.66 16.66
CA GLU A 60 7.21 14.99 17.80
C GLU A 60 7.29 16.48 18.20
N THR A 61 8.49 17.07 18.14
CA THR A 61 8.71 18.50 18.39
C THR A 61 7.93 19.38 17.42
N SER A 62 8.09 19.14 16.10
CA SER A 62 7.37 19.86 15.05
C SER A 62 5.85 19.65 15.12
N MET A 63 5.39 18.44 15.49
CA MET A 63 3.97 18.15 15.70
C MET A 63 3.39 18.92 16.92
N LYS A 64 4.15 19.05 18.02
CA LYS A 64 3.77 19.87 19.17
C LYS A 64 3.71 21.36 18.84
N THR A 65 4.63 21.86 18.01
CA THR A 65 4.58 23.24 17.49
C THR A 65 3.33 23.46 16.64
N LEU A 66 3.09 22.60 15.64
CA LEU A 66 1.90 22.66 14.80
C LEU A 66 0.60 22.61 15.60
N SER A 67 0.54 21.77 16.64
CA SER A 67 -0.61 21.67 17.54
C SER A 67 -0.92 23.01 18.25
N LYS A 68 0.11 23.72 18.71
CA LYS A 68 -0.03 25.03 19.34
C LYS A 68 -0.45 26.12 18.35
N GLU A 69 0.16 26.15 17.17
CA GLU A 69 -0.10 27.17 16.14
C GLU A 69 -1.50 27.05 15.53
N THR A 70 -2.00 25.81 15.36
CA THR A 70 -3.28 25.54 14.68
C THR A 70 -4.45 25.29 15.62
N GLY A 71 -4.20 25.11 16.92
CA GLY A 71 -5.19 24.64 17.89
C GLY A 71 -5.66 23.20 17.67
N ILE A 72 -5.07 22.45 16.70
CA ILE A 72 -5.42 21.06 16.46
C ILE A 72 -4.81 20.20 17.56
N GLN A 73 -5.65 19.42 18.25
CA GLN A 73 -5.20 18.55 19.34
C GLN A 73 -4.07 17.60 18.90
N LEU A 74 -3.06 17.45 19.76
CA LEU A 74 -1.86 16.65 19.46
C LEU A 74 -2.21 15.20 19.12
N ASP A 75 -3.20 14.60 19.77
CA ASP A 75 -3.57 13.20 19.53
C ASP A 75 -4.31 12.99 18.19
N TYR A 76 -5.04 14.01 17.71
CA TYR A 76 -5.54 14.04 16.33
C TYR A 76 -4.38 14.04 15.32
N LEU A 77 -3.34 14.86 15.57
CA LEU A 77 -2.16 14.91 14.71
C LEU A 77 -1.36 13.59 14.74
N LYS A 78 -1.22 12.94 15.91
CA LYS A 78 -0.62 11.59 16.02
C LYS A 78 -1.43 10.54 15.24
N LEU A 79 -2.76 10.59 15.34
CA LEU A 79 -3.65 9.68 14.60
C LEU A 79 -3.53 9.90 13.09
N LEU A 80 -3.53 11.15 12.63
CA LEU A 80 -3.33 11.49 11.23
C LEU A 80 -1.95 11.02 10.73
N ALA A 81 -0.90 11.23 11.51
CA ALA A 81 0.45 10.73 11.21
C ALA A 81 0.48 9.20 11.05
N ARG A 82 -0.30 8.48 11.88
CA ARG A 82 -0.43 7.01 11.79
C ARG A 82 -1.15 6.59 10.50
N VAL A 83 -2.15 7.34 10.04
CA VAL A 83 -2.85 7.07 8.77
C VAL A 83 -1.97 7.37 7.57
N LEU A 84 -1.26 8.52 7.55
CA LEU A 84 -0.34 8.85 6.45
C LEU A 84 0.77 7.79 6.27
N ARG A 85 1.29 7.21 7.36
CA ARG A 85 2.24 6.08 7.28
C ARG A 85 1.63 4.80 6.69
N GLY A 86 0.32 4.62 6.77
CA GLY A 86 -0.39 3.48 6.17
C GLY A 86 -0.44 3.53 4.64
N TYR A 87 -0.43 4.74 4.07
CA TYR A 87 -0.41 4.99 2.62
C TYR A 87 0.97 4.79 1.97
N THR A 88 2.00 4.59 2.79
CA THR A 88 3.34 4.16 2.37
C THR A 88 3.71 2.88 3.13
N PRO A 89 3.11 1.71 2.79
CA PRO A 89 3.44 0.45 3.46
C PRO A 89 4.95 0.19 3.43
N LYS A 90 5.50 -0.47 4.44
CA LYS A 90 6.90 -0.89 4.36
C LYS A 90 7.06 -1.90 3.24
N SER A 91 8.19 -1.84 2.53
CA SER A 91 8.60 -2.94 1.68
C SER A 91 8.77 -4.23 2.49
N VAL A 92 8.50 -5.36 1.86
CA VAL A 92 8.57 -6.70 2.46
C VAL A 92 9.70 -7.49 1.82
N MET A 93 10.40 -8.34 2.57
CA MET A 93 11.52 -9.09 2.01
C MET A 93 10.99 -10.13 1.01
N LEU A 94 11.73 -10.37 -0.08
CA LEU A 94 11.31 -11.36 -1.08
C LEU A 94 11.27 -12.79 -0.51
N SER A 95 12.05 -13.05 0.55
CA SER A 95 12.04 -14.30 1.33
C SER A 95 10.73 -14.55 2.10
N ASP A 96 9.93 -13.51 2.35
CA ASP A 96 8.73 -13.60 3.18
C ASP A 96 7.51 -14.05 2.34
N PHE A 97 7.62 -14.05 1.01
CA PHE A 97 6.56 -14.51 0.12
C PHE A 97 6.44 -16.05 0.16
N PRO A 98 5.28 -16.60 0.56
CA PRO A 98 5.08 -18.05 0.56
C PRO A 98 5.02 -18.60 -0.87
N LYS A 99 5.45 -19.85 -1.04
CA LYS A 99 5.43 -20.58 -2.32
C LYS A 99 6.18 -19.87 -3.47
N VAL A 100 7.34 -19.29 -3.16
CA VAL A 100 8.28 -18.75 -4.14
C VAL A 100 9.55 -19.61 -4.11
N ASP A 101 10.14 -19.92 -5.27
CA ASP A 101 11.41 -20.64 -5.33
C ASP A 101 12.53 -19.81 -4.67
N THR A 102 13.17 -20.40 -3.66
CA THR A 102 14.27 -19.76 -2.92
C THR A 102 15.50 -19.53 -3.79
N LYS A 103 15.67 -20.26 -4.90
CA LYS A 103 16.72 -19.96 -5.89
C LYS A 103 16.48 -18.61 -6.56
N VAL A 104 15.23 -18.28 -6.90
CA VAL A 104 14.88 -17.02 -7.55
C VAL A 104 15.12 -15.85 -6.58
N THR A 105 14.68 -15.97 -5.32
CA THR A 105 14.91 -14.92 -4.31
C THR A 105 16.38 -14.78 -3.96
N ASN A 106 17.14 -15.88 -3.84
CA ASN A 106 18.58 -15.82 -3.60
C ASN A 106 19.35 -15.14 -4.75
N THR A 107 19.02 -15.44 -6.00
CA THR A 107 19.62 -14.77 -7.17
C THR A 107 19.32 -13.27 -7.19
N LEU A 108 18.07 -12.87 -6.92
CA LEU A 108 17.70 -11.46 -6.81
C LEU A 108 18.47 -10.76 -5.67
N MET A 109 18.54 -11.37 -4.48
CA MET A 109 19.27 -10.84 -3.33
C MET A 109 20.77 -10.68 -3.58
N GLY A 110 21.37 -11.62 -4.33
CA GLY A 110 22.77 -11.56 -4.76
C GLY A 110 23.09 -10.35 -5.66
N HIS A 111 22.10 -9.84 -6.37
CA HIS A 111 22.18 -8.61 -7.17
C HIS A 111 21.63 -7.37 -6.45
N GLY A 112 21.42 -7.44 -5.13
CA GLY A 112 20.94 -6.32 -4.31
C GLY A 112 19.43 -6.09 -4.33
N ILE A 113 18.65 -6.88 -5.07
CA ILE A 113 17.19 -6.82 -5.09
C ILE A 113 16.64 -7.70 -3.97
N ARG A 114 16.27 -7.08 -2.84
CA ARG A 114 15.98 -7.81 -1.59
C ARG A 114 14.54 -7.72 -1.11
N ASP A 115 13.81 -6.71 -1.57
CA ASP A 115 12.47 -6.40 -1.09
C ASP A 115 11.50 -6.07 -2.24
N SER A 116 10.21 -6.03 -1.92
CA SER A 116 9.14 -5.76 -2.88
C SER A 116 9.30 -4.43 -3.61
N TYR A 117 9.83 -3.40 -2.94
CA TYR A 117 10.07 -2.08 -3.51
C TYR A 117 11.18 -2.11 -4.57
N SER A 118 12.33 -2.69 -4.24
CA SER A 118 13.48 -2.80 -5.15
C SER A 118 13.16 -3.69 -6.35
N LEU A 119 12.45 -4.81 -6.14
CA LEU A 119 12.04 -5.69 -7.24
C LEU A 119 11.04 -5.02 -8.18
N TRP A 120 9.96 -4.45 -7.64
CA TRP A 120 8.94 -3.79 -8.44
C TRP A 120 9.53 -2.61 -9.23
N THR A 121 10.39 -1.81 -8.60
CA THR A 121 11.09 -0.69 -9.27
C THR A 121 11.97 -1.17 -10.44
N ALA A 122 12.55 -2.38 -10.36
CA ALA A 122 13.34 -2.95 -11.44
C ALA A 122 12.49 -3.61 -12.56
N ALA A 123 11.32 -4.16 -12.23
CA ALA A 123 10.62 -5.14 -13.07
C ALA A 123 9.10 -4.91 -13.27
N ALA A 124 8.58 -3.72 -12.96
CA ALA A 124 7.17 -3.37 -13.21
C ALA A 124 6.80 -3.37 -14.72
N HIS A 125 7.71 -2.95 -15.60
CA HIS A 125 7.47 -2.97 -17.05
C HIS A 125 7.95 -4.28 -17.68
N VAL A 126 7.23 -4.79 -18.68
CA VAL A 126 7.58 -6.03 -19.41
C VAL A 126 9.00 -5.93 -19.97
N LYS A 127 9.35 -4.79 -20.58
CA LYS A 127 10.68 -4.56 -21.17
C LYS A 127 11.82 -4.70 -20.15
N THR A 128 11.68 -4.14 -18.95
CA THR A 128 12.73 -4.23 -17.93
C THR A 128 12.73 -5.60 -17.24
N ARG A 129 11.55 -6.18 -17.02
CA ARG A 129 11.39 -7.54 -16.47
C ARG A 129 12.01 -8.62 -17.37
N THR A 130 11.76 -8.57 -18.68
CA THR A 130 12.35 -9.52 -19.65
C THR A 130 13.87 -9.38 -19.71
N LYS A 131 14.39 -8.14 -19.65
CA LYS A 131 15.83 -7.89 -19.56
C LYS A 131 16.41 -8.51 -18.27
N LEU A 132 15.81 -8.23 -17.12
CA LEU A 132 16.23 -8.73 -15.81
C LEU A 132 16.22 -10.27 -15.76
N ALA A 133 15.16 -10.90 -16.27
CA ALA A 133 15.05 -12.36 -16.36
C ALA A 133 16.20 -12.97 -17.18
N LYS A 134 16.53 -12.36 -18.32
CA LYS A 134 17.64 -12.82 -19.18
C LYS A 134 19.01 -12.63 -18.52
N GLU A 135 19.26 -11.46 -17.92
CA GLU A 135 20.54 -11.14 -17.28
C GLU A 135 20.83 -12.03 -16.06
N MET A 136 19.79 -12.40 -15.30
CA MET A 136 19.89 -13.23 -14.10
C MET A 136 19.59 -14.72 -14.33
N ALA A 137 19.36 -15.13 -15.58
CA ALA A 137 18.93 -16.49 -15.97
C ALA A 137 17.71 -17.01 -15.17
N LEU A 138 16.76 -16.13 -14.85
CA LEU A 138 15.57 -16.45 -14.06
C LEU A 138 14.40 -16.90 -14.96
N PRO A 139 13.56 -17.85 -14.50
CA PRO A 139 12.32 -18.18 -15.20
C PRO A 139 11.39 -16.94 -15.28
N PRO A 140 10.96 -16.51 -16.48
CA PRO A 140 10.15 -15.29 -16.62
C PRO A 140 8.82 -15.33 -15.86
N THR A 141 8.20 -16.52 -15.74
CA THR A 141 6.95 -16.74 -15.00
C THR A 141 7.11 -16.61 -13.48
N GLU A 142 8.20 -17.13 -12.92
CA GLU A 142 8.53 -16.97 -11.50
C GLU A 142 8.83 -15.51 -11.18
N LEU A 143 9.66 -14.85 -11.99
CA LEU A 143 9.96 -13.43 -11.81
C LEU A 143 8.69 -12.57 -11.88
N CYS A 144 7.81 -12.82 -12.86
CA CYS A 144 6.52 -12.13 -12.98
C CYS A 144 5.63 -12.37 -11.74
N THR A 145 5.60 -13.60 -11.21
CA THR A 145 4.85 -13.93 -10.00
C THR A 145 5.32 -13.11 -8.80
N ILE A 146 6.62 -13.01 -8.53
CA ILE A 146 7.14 -12.24 -7.39
C ILE A 146 6.92 -10.73 -7.59
N VAL A 147 7.00 -10.21 -8.82
CA VAL A 147 6.64 -8.82 -9.14
C VAL A 147 5.16 -8.56 -8.84
N CYS A 148 4.25 -9.47 -9.22
CA CYS A 148 2.82 -9.38 -8.91
C CYS A 148 2.57 -9.37 -7.39
N LEU A 149 3.20 -10.28 -6.64
CA LEU A 149 3.11 -10.31 -5.18
C LEU A 149 3.66 -9.03 -4.53
N SER A 150 4.70 -8.44 -5.11
CA SER A 150 5.30 -7.16 -4.69
C SER A 150 4.38 -5.97 -4.97
N ASP A 151 3.67 -5.99 -6.11
CA ASP A 151 2.67 -4.99 -6.47
C ASP A 151 1.48 -5.03 -5.50
N LEU A 152 0.93 -6.22 -5.23
CA LEU A 152 -0.17 -6.41 -4.27
C LEU A 152 0.19 -5.92 -2.85
N CYS A 153 1.45 -6.05 -2.42
CA CYS A 153 1.93 -5.50 -1.14
C CYS A 153 2.06 -3.96 -1.10
N ARG A 154 1.76 -3.24 -2.19
CA ARG A 154 1.55 -1.78 -2.17
C ARG A 154 0.22 -1.40 -1.54
N ILE A 155 -0.75 -2.32 -1.49
CA ILE A 155 -2.06 -2.12 -0.87
C ILE A 155 -1.88 -2.15 0.66
N GLN A 156 -2.34 -1.10 1.32
CA GLN A 156 -2.36 -1.01 2.78
C GLN A 156 -3.01 -2.24 3.42
N TRP A 157 -2.34 -2.79 4.45
CA TRP A 157 -2.71 -4.02 5.17
C TRP A 157 -2.50 -5.36 4.44
N VAL A 158 -2.05 -5.37 3.17
CA VAL A 158 -1.70 -6.62 2.47
C VAL A 158 -0.28 -7.07 2.84
N SER A 159 -0.20 -8.17 3.60
CA SER A 159 1.06 -8.84 3.95
C SER A 159 1.51 -9.83 2.85
N PRO A 160 2.76 -10.35 2.89
CA PRO A 160 3.24 -11.37 1.93
C PRO A 160 2.37 -12.64 1.87
N LEU A 161 1.82 -13.05 3.02
CA LEU A 161 0.89 -14.17 3.09
C LEU A 161 -0.45 -13.83 2.42
N PHE A 162 -0.93 -12.60 2.56
CA PHE A 162 -2.23 -12.18 2.03
C PHE A 162 -2.16 -11.82 0.55
N SER A 163 -1.05 -11.25 0.06
CA SER A 163 -0.84 -11.05 -1.38
C SER A 163 -0.81 -12.38 -2.13
N ARG A 164 -0.23 -13.44 -1.54
CA ARG A 164 -0.31 -14.78 -2.13
C ARG A 164 -1.75 -15.28 -2.26
N LEU A 165 -2.57 -15.10 -1.23
CA LEU A 165 -3.98 -15.52 -1.28
C LEU A 165 -4.80 -14.73 -2.31
N ILE A 166 -4.51 -13.44 -2.48
CA ILE A 166 -5.12 -12.58 -3.52
C ILE A 166 -4.69 -13.03 -4.93
N PHE A 167 -3.39 -13.28 -5.13
CA PHE A 167 -2.81 -13.77 -6.39
C PHE A 167 -3.38 -15.15 -6.78
N ASP A 168 -3.38 -16.11 -5.86
CA ASP A 168 -3.93 -17.46 -6.08
C ASP A 168 -5.47 -17.44 -6.28
N ALA A 169 -6.15 -16.36 -5.86
CA ALA A 169 -7.58 -16.14 -6.14
C ALA A 169 -7.85 -15.51 -7.53
N GLY A 170 -6.79 -15.23 -8.31
CA GLY A 170 -6.87 -14.74 -9.69
C GLY A 170 -6.55 -13.24 -9.86
N TYR A 171 -6.43 -12.48 -8.77
CA TYR A 171 -6.15 -11.04 -8.80
C TYR A 171 -4.64 -10.83 -8.69
N LYS A 172 -3.96 -10.56 -9.81
CA LYS A 172 -2.49 -10.56 -9.87
C LYS A 172 -1.88 -9.22 -9.51
N THR A 173 -2.61 -8.14 -9.75
CA THR A 173 -2.12 -6.76 -9.67
C THR A 173 -3.01 -5.90 -8.77
N VAL A 174 -2.49 -4.73 -8.38
CA VAL A 174 -3.27 -3.66 -7.75
C VAL A 174 -4.48 -3.26 -8.62
N GLN A 175 -4.33 -3.26 -9.95
CA GLN A 175 -5.42 -2.91 -10.87
C GLN A 175 -6.55 -3.95 -10.85
N ASP A 176 -6.22 -5.25 -10.74
CA ASP A 176 -7.21 -6.31 -10.63
C ASP A 176 -8.02 -6.16 -9.33
N VAL A 177 -7.35 -5.85 -8.21
CA VAL A 177 -8.02 -5.60 -6.91
C VAL A 177 -8.83 -4.31 -6.94
N ALA A 178 -8.35 -3.26 -7.60
CA ALA A 178 -9.06 -1.99 -7.76
C ALA A 178 -10.38 -2.12 -8.54
N SER A 179 -10.43 -3.09 -9.46
CA SER A 179 -11.55 -3.35 -10.36
C SER A 179 -12.52 -4.42 -9.83
N ALA A 180 -12.22 -5.02 -8.68
CA ALA A 180 -12.99 -6.11 -8.09
C ALA A 180 -14.14 -5.64 -7.19
N HIS A 181 -15.19 -6.46 -7.08
CA HIS A 181 -16.16 -6.31 -6.00
C HIS A 181 -15.64 -6.97 -4.70
N ALA A 182 -15.98 -6.37 -3.55
CA ALA A 182 -15.47 -6.81 -2.25
C ALA A 182 -15.96 -8.22 -1.89
N GLU A 183 -17.19 -8.54 -2.28
CA GLU A 183 -17.86 -9.82 -2.10
C GLU A 183 -17.14 -10.94 -2.88
N ASP A 184 -16.78 -10.68 -4.14
CA ASP A 184 -16.05 -11.63 -4.99
C ASP A 184 -14.64 -11.90 -4.45
N LEU A 185 -13.94 -10.85 -3.99
CA LEU A 185 -12.67 -10.99 -3.30
C LEU A 185 -12.80 -11.84 -2.02
N VAL A 186 -13.85 -11.65 -1.22
CA VAL A 186 -14.11 -12.50 -0.04
C VAL A 186 -14.27 -13.96 -0.47
N VAL A 187 -15.08 -14.24 -1.49
CA VAL A 187 -15.35 -15.62 -1.96
C VAL A 187 -14.08 -16.27 -2.51
N GLY A 188 -13.35 -15.60 -3.41
CA GLY A 188 -12.12 -16.09 -4.01
C GLY A 188 -11.03 -16.36 -2.99
N VAL A 189 -10.65 -15.32 -2.21
CA VAL A 189 -9.57 -15.42 -1.22
C VAL A 189 -9.92 -16.40 -0.10
N SER A 190 -11.18 -16.49 0.33
CA SER A 190 -11.60 -17.51 1.31
C SER A 190 -11.54 -18.93 0.74
N THR A 191 -11.86 -19.12 -0.55
CA THR A 191 -11.81 -20.43 -1.21
C THR A 191 -10.38 -20.93 -1.36
N VAL A 192 -9.44 -20.04 -1.68
CA VAL A 192 -8.00 -20.33 -1.65
C VAL A 192 -7.54 -20.61 -0.21
N ASN A 193 -7.83 -19.72 0.74
CA ASN A 193 -7.33 -19.85 2.12
C ASN A 193 -7.86 -21.10 2.85
N LYS A 194 -9.01 -21.66 2.46
CA LYS A 194 -9.47 -22.99 2.93
C LYS A 194 -8.51 -24.14 2.56
N LYS A 195 -7.84 -24.04 1.42
CA LYS A 195 -6.83 -25.02 0.95
C LYS A 195 -5.45 -24.69 1.52
N GLU A 196 -5.10 -23.41 1.52
CA GLU A 196 -3.73 -22.94 1.79
C GLU A 196 -3.44 -22.64 3.26
N ASN A 197 -4.47 -22.31 4.04
CA ASN A 197 -4.38 -22.06 5.48
C ASN A 197 -3.33 -21.00 5.90
N LEU A 198 -2.99 -20.07 5.00
CA LEU A 198 -1.95 -19.04 5.20
C LEU A 198 -2.41 -17.93 6.14
N PHE A 199 -3.70 -17.59 6.15
CA PHE A 199 -4.27 -16.53 6.98
C PHE A 199 -5.25 -17.09 8.02
N LYS A 200 -5.07 -16.71 9.30
CA LYS A 200 -5.89 -17.18 10.43
C LYS A 200 -7.04 -16.25 10.81
N GLY A 201 -7.03 -15.01 10.31
CA GLY A 201 -8.08 -14.03 10.59
C GLY A 201 -9.36 -14.29 9.80
N LYS A 202 -10.45 -13.64 10.20
CA LYS A 202 -11.68 -13.63 9.41
C LYS A 202 -11.47 -12.78 8.16
N ILE A 203 -11.75 -13.34 6.99
CA ILE A 203 -11.87 -12.60 5.73
C ILE A 203 -13.29 -12.02 5.68
N GLY A 204 -13.43 -10.69 5.66
CA GLY A 204 -14.72 -10.01 5.70
C GLY A 204 -14.87 -8.98 4.59
N ALA A 205 -16.10 -8.82 4.08
CA ALA A 205 -16.40 -7.90 2.96
C ALA A 205 -16.03 -6.45 3.27
N ARG A 206 -16.20 -6.02 4.53
CA ARG A 206 -15.81 -4.69 5.00
C ARG A 206 -14.31 -4.43 4.89
N ASP A 207 -13.48 -5.44 5.18
CA ASP A 207 -12.02 -5.31 5.06
C ASP A 207 -11.58 -5.39 3.60
N MET A 208 -12.17 -6.30 2.80
CA MET A 208 -11.91 -6.37 1.36
C MET A 208 -12.31 -5.09 0.62
N GLY A 209 -13.46 -4.47 0.95
CA GLY A 209 -13.88 -3.20 0.37
C GLY A 209 -12.91 -2.06 0.65
N ARG A 210 -12.21 -2.08 1.79
CA ARG A 210 -11.10 -1.15 2.06
C ARG A 210 -9.88 -1.44 1.19
N LEU A 211 -9.56 -2.71 0.94
CA LEU A 211 -8.46 -3.08 0.03
C LEU A 211 -8.76 -2.62 -1.40
N VAL A 212 -9.98 -2.83 -1.91
CA VAL A 212 -10.45 -2.30 -3.21
C VAL A 212 -10.29 -0.78 -3.27
N TYR A 213 -10.75 -0.05 -2.24
CA TYR A 213 -10.66 1.41 -2.20
C TYR A 213 -9.22 1.94 -2.08
N ILE A 214 -8.32 1.22 -1.40
CA ILE A 214 -6.88 1.55 -1.38
C ILE A 214 -6.24 1.23 -2.73
N ALA A 215 -6.63 0.14 -3.38
CA ALA A 215 -6.12 -0.24 -4.70
C ALA A 215 -6.55 0.75 -5.79
N SER A 216 -7.76 1.29 -5.72
CA SER A 216 -8.31 2.23 -6.72
C SER A 216 -7.63 3.61 -6.76
N ILE A 217 -6.90 3.99 -5.70
CA ILE A 217 -6.15 5.25 -5.64
C ILE A 217 -4.65 5.09 -5.94
N LEU A 218 -4.13 3.87 -5.96
CA LEU A 218 -2.72 3.59 -6.22
C LEU A 218 -2.41 3.69 -7.72
N PRO A 219 -1.17 4.07 -8.12
CA PRO A 219 -0.77 4.05 -9.53
C PRO A 219 -0.78 2.62 -10.11
N HIS A 220 -1.55 2.39 -11.17
CA HIS A 220 -1.63 1.12 -11.90
C HIS A 220 -0.55 1.06 -12.99
N GLU A 221 0.72 0.97 -12.57
CA GLU A 221 1.89 1.02 -13.46
C GLU A 221 2.53 -0.35 -13.78
N LEU A 222 2.04 -1.45 -13.18
CA LEU A 222 2.53 -2.81 -13.46
C LEU A 222 1.96 -3.32 -14.79
N GLU A 223 2.83 -3.65 -15.74
CA GLU A 223 2.49 -4.36 -16.97
C GLU A 223 2.63 -5.88 -16.75
N LEU A 224 1.76 -6.70 -17.35
CA LEU A 224 1.84 -8.18 -17.34
C LEU A 224 2.45 -8.74 -18.63
#